data_AF-A5DCV2-F1
#
_entry.id   AF-A5DCV2-F1
#
_cell.length_a   1.000
_cell.length_b   1.000
_cell.length_c   1.000
_cell.angle_alpha   90.00
_cell.angle_beta   90.00
_cell.angle_gamma   90.00
#
_symmetry.space_group_name_H-M   'P 1'
#
loop_
_entity.id
_entity.type
_entity.pdbx_description
1 polymer ?
#
loop_
_entity_poly.entity_id
_entity_poly.type
_entity_poly.pdbx_seq_one_letter_code
_entity_poly.pdbx_strand_id
1 'polypeptide(L)'
;MCRDWNLTVPHSTSSVNLKLFFSFTLQLIWIMTLQVSPQALQKTGRPIKSIRARLKGKEGRLRGNLMGKRVDFSARTVISGDPNLDLDQVGVPISIARTLTYPEIVTPYNIHRLTEYVRNGPNEHPGAKYVIRDTGDRIDLRYNKRAGDIALQYGWKVERHLMDDDPVLFNRQPSLHKMSMMCHRVKVMPYSTFRLNLSVTSPYNADFDGDEMNLHVPQSPETRAELSEICAVPLQIVSPQSNKPVMGIVQDTLCGVRKMTLRDIFIEYDQVMNMLYWIPDWDGVIPP
;
A
#
# COMPACT_ATOMS: atom_id res chain seq x y z
N MET A 1 16.85 53.31 10.95
CA MET A 1 15.43 53.65 11.22
C MET A 1 15.07 52.99 12.55
N CYS A 2 15.44 53.64 13.65
CA CYS A 2 15.03 53.27 15.00
C CYS A 2 13.51 53.38 15.09
N ARG A 3 12.85 52.41 15.74
CA ARG A 3 11.51 52.59 16.28
C ARG A 3 11.52 52.12 17.72
N ASP A 4 11.50 53.13 18.59
CA ASP A 4 11.37 53.05 20.03
C ASP A 4 10.02 52.43 20.42
N TRP A 5 10.07 51.39 21.26
CA TRP A 5 8.94 50.96 22.06
C TRP A 5 9.23 51.34 23.51
N ASN A 6 8.74 52.53 23.91
CA ASN A 6 8.73 52.98 25.29
C ASN A 6 7.72 52.15 26.09
N LEU A 7 8.22 51.19 26.88
CA LEU A 7 7.47 50.57 27.97
C LEU A 7 7.84 51.28 29.27
N THR A 8 6.94 52.14 29.74
CA THR A 8 6.96 52.76 31.06
C THR A 8 6.82 51.68 32.13
N VAL A 9 7.88 51.47 32.92
CA VAL A 9 7.88 50.58 34.08
C VAL A 9 7.52 51.40 35.32
N PRO A 10 6.48 51.04 36.10
CA PRO A 10 6.20 51.74 37.34
C PRO A 10 7.22 51.36 38.41
N HIS A 11 7.77 52.38 39.07
CA HIS A 11 8.61 52.25 40.25
C HIS A 11 7.85 51.56 41.38
N SER A 12 8.18 50.31 41.67
CA SER A 12 8.33 49.78 43.03
C SER A 12 8.77 48.33 42.98
N THR A 13 9.36 47.85 44.07
CA THR A 13 9.78 46.47 44.35
C THR A 13 11.14 46.02 43.82
N SER A 14 12.13 46.31 44.67
CA SER A 14 13.08 45.35 45.25
C SER A 14 14.04 44.60 44.32
N SER A 15 15.32 44.85 44.57
CA SER A 15 16.52 44.12 44.17
C SER A 15 16.35 42.60 44.12
N VAL A 16 15.82 42.07 43.02
CA VAL A 16 15.87 40.63 42.73
C VAL A 16 17.30 40.33 42.28
N ASN A 17 17.96 39.45 43.03
CA ASN A 17 19.37 39.08 42.90
C ASN A 17 19.79 38.82 41.44
N LEU A 18 20.36 39.84 40.80
CA LEU A 18 20.99 39.74 39.49
C LEU A 18 22.10 38.67 39.49
N LYS A 19 22.74 38.44 40.65
CA LYS A 19 23.71 37.36 40.88
C LYS A 19 23.11 35.96 40.75
N LEU A 20 21.87 35.74 41.16
CA LEU A 20 21.20 34.43 41.06
C LEU A 20 20.82 34.15 39.60
N PHE A 21 20.34 35.18 38.89
CA PHE A 21 19.98 35.07 37.49
C PHE A 21 21.20 34.83 36.60
N PHE A 22 22.32 35.52 36.88
CA PHE A 22 23.60 35.30 36.18
C PHE A 22 24.21 33.94 36.52
N SER A 23 24.10 33.47 37.77
CA SER A 23 24.54 32.13 38.15
C SER A 23 23.71 31.04 37.47
N PHE A 24 22.39 31.21 37.36
CA PHE A 24 21.52 30.25 36.68
C PHE A 24 21.78 30.18 35.17
N THR A 25 22.01 31.32 34.52
CA THR A 25 22.34 31.34 33.09
C THR A 25 23.75 30.81 32.84
N LEU A 26 24.75 31.12 33.67
CA LEU A 26 26.08 30.50 33.58
C LEU A 26 26.04 28.99 33.84
N GLN A 27 25.20 28.52 34.76
CA GLN A 27 25.08 27.10 35.07
C GLN A 27 24.33 26.32 33.97
N LEU A 28 23.35 26.95 33.32
CA LEU A 28 22.75 26.44 32.08
C LEU A 28 23.76 26.42 30.92
N ILE A 29 24.57 27.48 30.76
CA ILE A 29 25.65 27.53 29.77
C ILE A 29 26.73 26.48 30.08
N TRP A 30 27.04 26.23 31.36
CA TRP A 30 27.99 25.21 31.83
C TRP A 30 27.47 23.78 31.57
N ILE A 31 26.18 23.54 31.79
CA ILE A 31 25.52 22.26 31.44
C ILE A 31 25.47 22.06 29.91
N MET A 32 25.32 23.14 29.13
CA MET A 32 25.35 23.07 27.66
C MET A 32 26.76 22.94 27.08
N THR A 33 27.81 23.42 27.77
CA THR A 33 29.22 23.32 27.34
C THR A 33 29.90 22.01 27.75
N LEU A 34 29.32 21.21 28.66
CA LEU A 34 29.75 19.83 28.92
C LEU A 34 29.20 18.84 27.88
N GLN A 35 29.50 19.09 26.60
CA GLN A 35 29.68 18.02 25.62
C GLN A 35 31.18 17.68 25.71
N VAL A 36 31.65 16.75 26.53
CA VAL A 36 31.73 15.31 26.22
C VAL A 36 31.92 14.58 27.56
N SER A 37 30.85 14.01 28.12
CA SER A 37 31.01 12.99 29.15
C SER A 37 31.52 11.70 28.48
N PRO A 38 32.52 10.98 29.02
CA PRO A 38 33.05 9.79 28.39
C PRO A 38 31.92 8.78 28.15
N GLN A 39 31.81 8.30 26.91
CA GLN A 39 30.77 7.34 26.57
C GLN A 39 31.01 6.07 27.38
N ALA A 40 30.04 5.68 28.20
CA ALA A 40 30.13 4.43 28.94
C ALA A 40 30.25 3.27 27.93
N LEU A 41 31.35 2.53 28.01
CA LEU A 41 31.65 1.41 27.13
C LEU A 41 31.19 0.10 27.77
N GLN A 42 30.75 -0.84 26.95
CA GLN A 42 30.59 -2.24 27.33
C GLN A 42 31.96 -2.86 27.62
N LYS A 43 31.97 -4.02 28.28
CA LYS A 43 33.20 -4.81 28.52
C LYS A 43 33.98 -5.15 27.23
N THR A 44 33.32 -5.11 26.07
CA THR A 44 33.88 -5.33 24.73
C THR A 44 34.33 -4.05 24.01
N GLY A 45 34.34 -2.90 24.70
CA GLY A 45 34.76 -1.60 24.13
C GLY A 45 33.72 -0.92 23.25
N ARG A 46 32.52 -1.50 23.06
CA ARG A 46 31.44 -0.86 22.30
C ARG A 46 30.65 0.13 23.18
N PRO A 47 30.29 1.33 22.70
CA PRO A 47 29.47 2.26 23.47
C PRO A 47 28.12 1.66 23.87
N ILE A 48 27.72 1.88 25.12
CA ILE A 48 26.40 1.45 25.61
C ILE A 48 25.32 2.32 24.95
N LYS A 49 24.32 1.68 24.34
CA LYS A 49 23.16 2.37 23.77
C LYS A 49 22.30 2.99 24.86
N SER A 50 22.45 4.31 25.06
CA SER A 50 21.62 5.11 25.97
C SER A 50 20.16 5.15 25.51
N ILE A 51 19.24 5.49 26.42
CA ILE A 51 17.82 5.67 26.11
C ILE A 51 17.64 6.74 25.01
N ARG A 52 18.38 7.85 25.10
CA ARG A 52 18.40 8.90 24.08
C ARG A 52 18.81 8.36 22.70
N ALA A 53 19.82 7.49 22.65
CA ALA A 53 20.28 6.87 21.40
C ALA A 53 19.29 5.84 20.84
N ARG A 54 18.45 5.22 21.69
CA ARG A 54 17.37 4.35 21.25
C ARG A 54 16.17 5.12 20.68
N LEU A 55 15.94 6.35 21.17
CA LEU A 55 14.83 7.19 20.72
C LEU A 55 15.16 8.00 19.46
N LYS A 56 16.37 8.58 19.38
CA LYS A 56 16.81 9.43 18.26
C LYS A 56 17.49 8.62 17.15
N GLY A 57 17.42 9.13 15.92
CA GLY A 57 18.12 8.57 14.75
C GLY A 57 17.18 7.96 13.70
N LYS A 58 17.74 7.59 12.53
CA LYS A 58 16.98 6.98 11.41
C LYS A 58 16.35 5.64 11.79
N GLU A 59 17.09 4.84 12.56
CA GLU A 59 16.65 3.56 13.14
C GLU A 59 16.17 3.68 14.60
N GLY A 60 16.05 4.90 15.12
CA GLY A 60 15.53 5.13 16.47
C GLY A 60 14.04 4.79 16.55
N ARG A 61 13.53 4.50 17.75
CA ARG A 61 12.14 4.08 17.97
C ARG A 61 11.11 5.06 17.41
N LEU A 62 11.38 6.37 17.45
CA LEU A 62 10.43 7.36 16.92
C LEU A 62 10.26 7.20 15.41
N ARG A 63 11.36 7.13 14.65
CA ARG A 63 11.28 7.04 13.18
C ARG A 63 11.06 5.62 12.67
N GLY A 64 11.75 4.64 13.25
CA GLY A 64 11.75 3.25 12.78
C GLY A 64 10.68 2.34 13.37
N ASN A 65 9.89 2.80 14.34
CA ASN A 65 8.75 2.03 14.87
C ASN A 65 7.42 2.78 14.81
N LEU A 66 7.41 4.10 15.01
CA LEU A 66 6.17 4.88 15.01
C LEU A 66 5.87 5.47 13.63
N MET A 67 6.87 6.06 12.95
CA MET A 67 6.65 6.68 11.63
C MET A 67 6.71 5.66 10.47
N GLY A 68 7.47 4.58 10.62
CA GLY A 68 7.51 3.49 9.66
C GLY A 68 7.73 2.18 10.39
N LYS A 69 6.78 1.25 10.31
CA LYS A 69 6.85 -0.07 10.92
C LYS A 69 6.75 -1.13 9.83
N ARG A 70 7.28 -2.32 10.10
CA ARG A 70 6.93 -3.52 9.32
C ARG A 70 5.45 -3.82 9.54
N VAL A 71 4.77 -4.15 8.45
CA VAL A 71 3.33 -4.42 8.42
C VAL A 71 3.10 -5.87 8.03
N ASP A 72 2.02 -6.44 8.56
CA ASP A 72 1.52 -7.74 8.16
C ASP A 72 0.58 -7.60 6.95
N PHE A 73 0.16 -8.73 6.36
CA PHE A 73 -0.75 -8.77 5.19
C PHE A 73 -0.24 -7.99 3.97
N SER A 74 1.07 -8.06 3.75
CA SER A 74 1.72 -7.51 2.57
C SER A 74 2.55 -8.54 1.82
N ALA A 75 2.69 -8.38 0.51
CA ALA A 75 3.57 -9.17 -0.33
C ALA A 75 4.44 -8.27 -1.21
N ARG A 76 5.54 -8.82 -1.70
CA ARG A 76 6.49 -8.16 -2.61
C ARG A 76 6.99 -9.19 -3.62
N THR A 77 6.96 -8.84 -4.90
CA THR A 77 7.56 -9.63 -5.98
C THR A 77 7.90 -8.70 -7.15
N VAL A 78 8.60 -9.26 -8.13
CA VAL A 78 8.96 -8.60 -9.40
C VAL A 78 7.71 -8.29 -10.20
N ILE A 79 7.71 -7.17 -10.91
CA ILE A 79 6.61 -6.75 -11.78
C ILE A 79 6.83 -7.13 -13.25
N SER A 80 5.74 -7.26 -14.00
CA SER A 80 5.73 -7.51 -15.44
C SER A 80 4.56 -6.77 -16.10
N GLY A 81 4.72 -6.34 -17.35
CA GLY A 81 3.64 -5.72 -18.11
C GLY A 81 2.68 -6.77 -18.67
N ASP A 82 1.38 -6.51 -18.60
CA ASP A 82 0.36 -7.33 -19.26
C ASP A 82 -0.66 -6.41 -19.96
N PRO A 83 -0.75 -6.43 -21.29
CA PRO A 83 -1.66 -5.56 -22.05
C PRO A 83 -3.13 -6.00 -21.95
N ASN A 84 -3.43 -7.22 -21.50
CA ASN A 84 -4.79 -7.76 -21.42
C ASN A 84 -5.47 -7.49 -20.06
N LEU A 85 -4.79 -6.78 -19.15
CA LEU A 85 -5.36 -6.36 -17.87
C LEU A 85 -6.02 -5.00 -18.00
N ASP A 86 -7.13 -4.82 -17.29
CA ASP A 86 -7.74 -3.50 -17.14
C ASP A 86 -6.80 -2.54 -16.42
N LEU A 87 -7.01 -1.23 -16.60
CA LEU A 87 -6.14 -0.20 -16.04
C LEU A 87 -6.05 -0.27 -14.50
N ASP A 88 -7.15 -0.64 -13.85
CA ASP A 88 -7.28 -0.74 -12.40
C ASP A 88 -7.02 -2.15 -11.86
N GLN A 89 -6.63 -3.10 -12.70
CA GLN A 89 -6.35 -4.48 -12.28
C GLN A 89 -4.85 -4.71 -12.02
N VAL A 90 -4.59 -5.53 -11.00
CA VAL A 90 -3.26 -6.09 -10.73
C VAL A 90 -3.32 -7.60 -10.74
N GLY A 91 -2.48 -8.21 -11.57
CA GLY A 91 -2.24 -9.65 -11.60
C GLY A 91 -1.52 -10.11 -10.35
N VAL A 92 -2.16 -10.95 -9.55
CA VAL A 92 -1.59 -11.52 -8.32
C VAL A 92 -1.32 -13.01 -8.50
N PRO A 93 -0.08 -13.48 -8.28
CA PRO A 93 0.25 -14.90 -8.25
C PRO A 93 -0.62 -15.73 -7.31
N ILE A 94 -1.05 -16.91 -7.74
CA ILE A 94 -1.80 -17.87 -6.89
C ILE A 94 -1.06 -18.17 -5.58
N SER A 95 0.28 -18.22 -5.59
CA SER A 95 1.10 -18.43 -4.39
C SER A 95 0.93 -17.32 -3.34
N ILE A 96 0.83 -16.07 -3.81
CA ILE A 96 0.61 -14.88 -2.97
C ILE A 96 -0.86 -14.82 -2.53
N ALA A 97 -1.81 -15.07 -3.44
CA ALA A 97 -3.24 -15.07 -3.15
C ALA A 97 -3.64 -16.11 -2.10
N ARG A 98 -3.02 -17.31 -2.13
CA ARG A 98 -3.16 -18.33 -1.09
C ARG A 98 -2.48 -17.96 0.23
N THR A 99 -1.54 -17.02 0.22
CA THR A 99 -0.80 -16.63 1.42
C THR A 99 -1.50 -15.49 2.16
N LEU A 100 -1.93 -14.47 1.43
CA LEU A 100 -2.64 -13.33 1.97
C LEU A 100 -4.10 -13.68 2.24
N THR A 101 -4.64 -13.15 3.34
CA THR A 101 -6.01 -13.44 3.75
C THR A 101 -6.79 -12.16 4.01
N TYR A 102 -8.10 -12.27 3.87
CA TYR A 102 -9.06 -11.26 4.25
C TYR A 102 -10.07 -11.85 5.26
N PRO A 103 -10.25 -11.23 6.43
CA PRO A 103 -11.22 -11.67 7.42
C PRO A 103 -12.63 -11.22 7.01
N GLU A 104 -13.41 -12.15 6.48
CA GLU A 104 -14.80 -11.92 6.11
C GLU A 104 -15.73 -12.40 7.24
N ILE A 105 -16.72 -11.58 7.61
CA ILE A 105 -17.72 -11.95 8.60
C ILE A 105 -18.78 -12.84 7.94
N VAL A 106 -19.14 -13.93 8.59
CA VAL A 106 -20.19 -14.84 8.13
C VAL A 106 -21.54 -14.16 8.29
N THR A 107 -22.21 -13.98 7.17
CA THR A 107 -23.55 -13.40 7.02
C THR A 107 -24.45 -14.38 6.26
N PRO A 108 -25.79 -14.17 6.27
CA PRO A 108 -26.71 -15.01 5.50
C PRO A 108 -26.39 -15.03 4.00
N TYR A 109 -25.79 -13.97 3.46
CA TYR A 109 -25.50 -13.84 2.03
C TYR A 109 -24.28 -14.65 1.58
N ASN A 110 -23.27 -14.82 2.44
CA ASN A 110 -22.00 -15.42 2.07
C ASN A 110 -21.75 -16.79 2.72
N ILE A 111 -22.65 -17.27 3.59
CA ILE A 111 -22.45 -18.52 4.34
C ILE A 111 -22.15 -19.71 3.43
N HIS A 112 -22.92 -19.89 2.34
CA HIS A 112 -22.73 -21.00 1.41
C HIS A 112 -21.32 -20.96 0.76
N ARG A 113 -20.90 -19.78 0.31
CA ARG A 113 -19.58 -19.55 -0.30
C ARG A 113 -18.44 -19.76 0.69
N LEU A 114 -18.58 -19.25 1.92
CA LEU A 114 -17.55 -19.39 2.96
C LEU A 114 -17.43 -20.84 3.44
N THR A 115 -18.53 -21.59 3.51
CA THR A 115 -18.50 -23.02 3.82
C THR A 115 -17.70 -23.79 2.78
N GLU A 116 -17.87 -23.47 1.50
CA GLU A 116 -17.07 -24.07 0.42
C GLU A 116 -15.58 -23.75 0.56
N TYR A 117 -15.22 -22.49 0.84
CA TYR A 117 -13.81 -22.10 1.04
C TYR A 117 -13.15 -22.79 2.23
N VAL A 118 -13.90 -22.98 3.32
CA VAL A 118 -13.43 -23.73 4.49
C VAL A 118 -13.25 -25.22 4.14
N ARG A 119 -14.12 -25.77 3.30
CA ARG A 119 -14.06 -27.16 2.82
C ARG A 119 -12.85 -27.42 1.92
N ASN A 120 -12.57 -26.50 1.00
CA ASN A 120 -11.38 -26.52 0.13
C ASN A 120 -10.08 -26.35 0.94
N GLY A 121 -10.18 -25.63 2.06
CA GLY A 121 -9.10 -25.44 3.02
C GLY A 121 -7.98 -24.52 2.50
N PRO A 122 -6.77 -24.61 3.07
CA PRO A 122 -5.69 -23.65 2.83
C PRO A 122 -4.80 -23.97 1.62
N ASN A 123 -4.95 -25.16 1.03
CA ASN A 123 -4.07 -25.63 -0.05
C ASN A 123 -4.63 -25.39 -1.44
N GLU A 124 -5.93 -25.20 -1.56
CA GLU A 124 -6.61 -24.93 -2.82
C GLU A 124 -7.05 -23.46 -2.87
N HIS A 125 -7.11 -22.90 -4.08
CA HIS A 125 -7.65 -21.57 -4.34
C HIS A 125 -8.82 -21.77 -5.30
N PRO A 126 -10.05 -21.33 -4.96
CA PRO A 126 -10.45 -20.55 -3.78
C PRO A 126 -10.49 -21.35 -2.46
N GLY A 127 -10.07 -20.74 -1.34
CA GLY A 127 -9.97 -21.43 -0.05
C GLY A 127 -9.84 -20.49 1.15
N ALA A 128 -9.61 -21.05 2.34
CA ALA A 128 -9.46 -20.32 3.60
C ALA A 128 -8.39 -20.92 4.51
N LYS A 129 -7.82 -20.10 5.41
CA LYS A 129 -6.78 -20.54 6.35
C LYS A 129 -7.28 -20.71 7.78
N TYR A 130 -8.06 -19.76 8.26
CA TYR A 130 -8.47 -19.71 9.66
C TYR A 130 -9.96 -19.42 9.78
N VAL A 131 -10.57 -19.99 10.82
CA VAL A 131 -11.93 -19.65 11.26
C VAL A 131 -11.83 -19.14 12.69
N ILE A 132 -12.38 -17.96 12.95
CA ILE A 132 -12.41 -17.33 14.26
C ILE A 132 -13.85 -17.34 14.75
N ARG A 133 -14.07 -17.95 15.91
CA ARG A 133 -15.38 -17.99 16.58
C ARG A 133 -15.65 -16.70 17.33
N ASP A 134 -16.90 -16.50 17.74
CA ASP A 134 -17.30 -15.36 18.58
C ASP A 134 -16.59 -15.34 19.95
N THR A 135 -16.17 -16.51 20.44
CA THR A 135 -15.36 -16.65 21.66
C THR A 135 -13.93 -16.10 21.51
N GLY A 136 -13.51 -15.80 20.28
CA GLY A 136 -12.14 -15.40 19.95
C GLY A 136 -11.21 -16.57 19.64
N ASP A 137 -11.71 -17.82 19.70
CA ASP A 137 -10.92 -19.00 19.37
C ASP A 137 -10.60 -19.06 17.88
N ARG A 138 -9.31 -19.13 17.55
CA ARG A 138 -8.82 -19.24 16.17
C ARG A 138 -8.51 -20.68 15.83
N ILE A 139 -9.25 -21.23 14.88
CA ILE A 139 -9.09 -22.59 14.35
C ILE A 139 -8.23 -22.53 13.09
N ASP A 140 -7.10 -23.22 13.11
CA ASP A 140 -6.25 -23.41 11.92
C ASP A 140 -6.77 -24.60 11.08
N LEU A 141 -7.11 -24.33 9.82
CA LEU A 141 -7.64 -25.34 8.90
C LEU A 141 -6.56 -26.29 8.36
N ARG A 142 -5.26 -25.99 8.55
CA ARG A 142 -4.15 -26.85 8.10
C ARG A 142 -4.03 -28.12 8.91
N TYR A 143 -4.25 -28.03 10.22
CA TYR A 143 -3.99 -29.13 11.16
C TYR A 143 -5.26 -29.80 11.68
N ASN A 144 -6.42 -29.16 11.47
CA ASN A 144 -7.67 -29.69 11.98
C ASN A 144 -8.25 -30.76 11.05
N LYS A 145 -8.19 -32.03 11.47
CA LYS A 145 -8.76 -33.17 10.73
C LYS A 145 -10.28 -33.08 10.52
N ARG A 146 -10.98 -32.21 11.27
CA ARG A 146 -12.42 -31.94 11.12
C ARG A 146 -12.74 -30.66 10.33
N ALA A 147 -11.76 -30.09 9.61
CA ALA A 147 -11.94 -28.85 8.86
C ALA A 147 -13.10 -28.88 7.85
N GLY A 148 -13.37 -30.04 7.24
CA GLY A 148 -14.44 -30.20 6.23
C GLY A 148 -15.87 -30.21 6.78
N ASP A 149 -16.06 -30.42 8.09
CA ASP A 149 -17.38 -30.56 8.73
C ASP A 149 -17.71 -29.37 9.67
N ILE A 150 -16.97 -28.26 9.57
CA ILE A 150 -17.23 -27.09 10.41
C ILE A 150 -18.51 -26.40 9.92
N ALA A 151 -19.60 -26.58 10.67
CA ALA A 151 -20.81 -25.78 10.49
C ALA A 151 -20.54 -24.34 10.93
N LEU A 152 -20.42 -23.42 9.96
CA LEU A 152 -20.24 -22.00 10.22
C LEU A 152 -21.51 -21.40 10.85
N GLN A 153 -21.32 -20.50 11.80
CA GLN A 153 -22.40 -19.73 12.42
C GLN A 153 -22.30 -18.26 12.02
N TYR A 154 -23.44 -17.56 12.02
CA TYR A 154 -23.47 -16.12 11.76
C TYR A 154 -22.70 -15.36 12.83
N GLY A 155 -21.90 -14.38 12.42
CA GLY A 155 -21.04 -13.58 13.32
C GLY A 155 -19.58 -14.05 13.37
N TRP A 156 -19.31 -15.32 13.03
CA TRP A 156 -17.95 -15.83 12.95
C TRP A 156 -17.15 -15.14 11.85
N LYS A 157 -15.83 -15.18 11.93
CA LYS A 157 -14.94 -14.62 10.90
C LYS A 157 -14.18 -15.74 10.21
N VAL A 158 -14.12 -15.68 8.89
CA VAL A 158 -13.34 -16.61 8.07
C VAL A 158 -12.23 -15.81 7.39
N GLU A 159 -10.98 -16.19 7.65
CA GLU A 159 -9.82 -15.66 6.94
C GLU A 159 -9.67 -16.42 5.63
N ARG A 160 -10.39 -15.96 4.60
CA ARG A 160 -10.33 -16.52 3.25
C ARG A 160 -9.11 -16.01 2.50
N HIS A 161 -8.70 -16.75 1.46
CA HIS A 161 -7.70 -16.29 0.51
C HIS A 161 -8.14 -15.01 -0.21
N LEU A 162 -7.17 -14.27 -0.73
CA LEU A 162 -7.42 -13.13 -1.61
C LEU A 162 -8.09 -13.62 -2.90
N MET A 163 -9.15 -12.96 -3.33
CA MET A 163 -9.97 -13.34 -4.48
C MET A 163 -9.89 -12.28 -5.58
N ASP A 164 -10.38 -12.62 -6.76
CA ASP A 164 -10.60 -11.65 -7.82
C ASP A 164 -11.50 -10.50 -7.33
N ASP A 165 -11.22 -9.30 -7.83
CA ASP A 165 -11.91 -8.04 -7.49
C ASP A 165 -11.77 -7.54 -6.06
N ASP A 166 -10.96 -8.18 -5.22
CA ASP A 166 -10.61 -7.59 -3.93
C ASP A 166 -9.75 -6.32 -4.13
N PRO A 167 -10.06 -5.20 -3.45
CA PRO A 167 -9.26 -3.99 -3.53
C PRO A 167 -7.98 -4.15 -2.73
N VAL A 168 -6.84 -3.87 -3.35
CA VAL A 168 -5.52 -3.94 -2.73
C VAL A 168 -4.74 -2.67 -3.01
N LEU A 169 -3.96 -2.25 -2.02
CA LEU A 169 -3.10 -1.08 -2.16
C LEU A 169 -1.76 -1.52 -2.74
N PHE A 170 -1.37 -0.93 -3.87
CA PHE A 170 -0.17 -1.28 -4.58
C PHE A 170 0.77 -0.08 -4.64
N ASN A 171 2.06 -0.30 -4.32
CA ASN A 171 3.04 0.77 -4.28
C ASN A 171 4.44 0.38 -4.76
N ARG A 172 5.11 1.37 -5.34
CA ARG A 172 6.54 1.32 -5.65
C ARG A 172 7.34 2.21 -4.70
N GLN A 173 8.50 1.73 -4.27
CA GLN A 173 9.46 2.50 -3.48
C GLN A 173 10.53 3.08 -4.41
N PRO A 174 10.98 4.34 -4.23
CA PRO A 174 10.51 5.33 -3.26
C PRO A 174 9.16 5.96 -3.63
N SER A 175 8.27 6.15 -2.65
CA SER A 175 6.95 6.72 -2.87
C SER A 175 6.99 8.25 -2.69
N LEU A 176 7.29 8.98 -3.76
CA LEU A 176 7.43 10.45 -3.74
C LEU A 176 6.13 11.19 -4.03
N HIS A 177 5.21 10.56 -4.75
CA HIS A 177 3.94 11.14 -5.16
C HIS A 177 2.78 10.36 -4.57
N LYS A 178 1.62 10.99 -4.38
CA LYS A 178 0.41 10.28 -3.94
C LYS A 178 0.07 9.12 -4.89
N MET A 179 0.29 9.28 -6.20
CA MET A 179 0.04 8.24 -7.21
C MET A 179 1.05 7.09 -7.15
N SER A 180 2.12 7.19 -6.35
CA SER A 180 3.02 6.06 -6.08
C SER A 180 2.38 5.00 -5.16
N MET A 181 1.16 5.26 -4.65
CA MET A 181 0.33 4.34 -3.89
C MET A 181 -1.12 4.45 -4.39
N MET A 182 -1.62 3.43 -5.09
CA MET A 182 -2.98 3.41 -5.64
C MET A 182 -3.65 2.07 -5.37
N CYS A 183 -4.98 2.07 -5.32
CA CYS A 183 -5.78 0.87 -5.15
C CYS A 183 -6.07 0.23 -6.50
N HIS A 184 -5.78 -1.07 -6.58
CA HIS A 184 -6.08 -1.92 -7.73
C HIS A 184 -7.04 -3.04 -7.32
N ARG A 185 -7.79 -3.57 -8.28
CA ARG A 185 -8.54 -4.80 -8.16
C ARG A 185 -7.64 -6.00 -8.43
N VAL A 186 -7.73 -7.00 -7.59
CA VAL A 186 -6.96 -8.24 -7.76
C VAL A 186 -7.50 -9.02 -8.95
N LYS A 187 -6.59 -9.56 -9.75
CA LYS A 187 -6.87 -10.65 -10.70
C LYS A 187 -5.88 -11.78 -10.42
N VAL A 188 -6.35 -12.91 -9.93
CA VAL A 188 -5.50 -14.04 -9.59
C VAL A 188 -5.03 -14.70 -10.89
N MET A 189 -3.71 -14.83 -11.03
CA MET A 189 -3.08 -15.35 -12.24
C MET A 189 -2.00 -16.40 -11.92
N PRO A 190 -1.72 -17.30 -12.88
CA PRO A 190 -0.59 -18.22 -12.76
C PRO A 190 0.75 -17.45 -12.75
N TYR A 191 1.84 -18.20 -12.53
CA TYR A 191 3.21 -17.67 -12.40
C TYR A 191 3.44 -16.86 -11.11
N SER A 192 4.58 -16.17 -11.02
CA SER A 192 5.11 -15.65 -9.75
C SER A 192 5.36 -14.13 -9.72
N THR A 193 5.07 -13.41 -10.81
CA THR A 193 5.26 -11.95 -10.91
C THR A 193 3.94 -11.21 -10.75
N PHE A 194 4.00 -9.98 -10.24
CA PHE A 194 2.86 -9.08 -10.30
C PHE A 194 2.71 -8.56 -11.73
N ARG A 195 1.48 -8.50 -12.23
CA ARG A 195 1.21 -7.98 -13.57
C ARG A 195 0.38 -6.70 -13.50
N LEU A 196 0.70 -5.73 -14.34
CA LEU A 196 -0.03 -4.47 -14.41
C LEU A 196 -0.14 -3.99 -15.85
N ASN A 197 -1.15 -3.16 -16.10
CA ASN A 197 -1.32 -2.50 -17.38
C ASN A 197 -0.15 -1.53 -17.68
N LEU A 198 0.26 -1.42 -18.94
CA LEU A 198 1.39 -0.57 -19.32
C LEU A 198 1.13 0.92 -19.06
N SER A 199 -0.12 1.39 -19.14
CA SER A 199 -0.47 2.80 -18.92
C SER A 199 -0.30 3.25 -17.47
N VAL A 200 -0.30 2.33 -16.49
CA VAL A 200 -0.10 2.66 -15.07
C VAL A 200 1.38 2.70 -14.67
N THR A 201 2.30 2.36 -15.57
CA THR A 201 3.75 2.38 -15.29
C THR A 201 4.28 3.80 -15.03
N SER A 202 3.74 4.80 -15.73
CA SER A 202 4.15 6.20 -15.64
C SER A 202 4.00 6.80 -14.23
N PRO A 203 2.84 6.72 -13.55
CA PRO A 203 2.70 7.25 -12.18
C PRO A 203 3.54 6.50 -11.14
N TYR A 204 3.84 5.22 -11.35
CA TYR A 204 4.76 4.47 -10.49
C TYR A 204 6.23 4.73 -10.81
N ASN A 205 6.52 5.35 -11.96
CA ASN A 205 7.85 5.49 -12.52
C ASN A 205 8.59 4.13 -12.58
N ALA A 206 7.85 3.09 -12.96
CA ALA A 206 8.31 1.70 -12.93
C ALA A 206 8.72 1.24 -14.33
N ASP A 207 9.73 0.38 -14.39
CA ASP A 207 10.13 -0.37 -15.57
C ASP A 207 10.05 -1.89 -15.29
N PHE A 208 10.38 -2.72 -16.29
CA PHE A 208 10.24 -4.17 -16.20
C PHE A 208 11.61 -4.89 -16.27
N ASP A 209 12.68 -4.25 -15.78
CA ASP A 209 14.06 -4.78 -15.82
C ASP A 209 14.47 -5.56 -14.56
N GLY A 210 13.52 -5.77 -13.63
CA GLY A 210 13.76 -6.39 -12.32
C GLY A 210 13.15 -5.64 -11.15
N ASP A 211 12.44 -4.54 -11.43
CA ASP A 211 11.69 -3.77 -10.44
C ASP A 211 10.74 -4.63 -9.59
N GLU A 212 10.69 -4.31 -8.29
CA GLU A 212 9.81 -4.96 -7.33
C GLU A 212 8.85 -3.95 -6.72
N MET A 213 7.59 -4.35 -6.56
CA MET A 213 6.55 -3.54 -5.94
C MET A 213 5.93 -4.27 -4.75
N ASN A 214 5.37 -3.50 -3.81
CA ASN A 214 4.68 -4.06 -2.66
C ASN A 214 3.17 -3.98 -2.86
N LEU A 215 2.48 -4.97 -2.30
CA LEU A 215 1.04 -5.10 -2.25
C LEU A 215 0.62 -5.18 -0.79
N HIS A 216 -0.41 -4.44 -0.41
CA HIS A 216 -0.98 -4.42 0.94
C HIS A 216 -2.48 -4.72 0.87
N VAL A 217 -2.93 -5.69 1.66
CA VAL A 217 -4.34 -6.11 1.69
C VAL A 217 -5.08 -5.44 2.85
N PRO A 218 -6.11 -4.62 2.59
CA PRO A 218 -6.94 -4.03 3.65
C PRO A 218 -7.65 -5.13 4.43
N GLN A 219 -7.76 -4.99 5.76
CA GLN A 219 -8.36 -6.01 6.63
C GLN A 219 -9.77 -5.65 7.11
N SER A 220 -10.18 -4.39 7.01
CA SER A 220 -11.53 -3.96 7.41
C SER A 220 -12.39 -3.59 6.19
N PRO A 221 -13.72 -3.75 6.27
CA PRO A 221 -14.60 -3.30 5.18
C PRO A 221 -14.55 -1.78 4.97
N GLU A 222 -14.36 -1.02 6.05
CA GLU A 222 -14.20 0.45 5.99
C GLU A 222 -12.96 0.85 5.20
N THR A 223 -11.82 0.20 5.45
CA THR A 223 -10.58 0.49 4.70
C THR A 223 -10.65 0.00 3.26
N ARG A 224 -11.40 -1.06 2.96
CA ARG A 224 -11.68 -1.47 1.58
C ARG A 224 -12.43 -0.37 0.81
N ALA A 225 -13.48 0.19 1.43
CA ALA A 225 -14.24 1.28 0.84
C ALA A 225 -13.39 2.55 0.68
N GLU A 226 -12.56 2.89 1.67
CA GLU A 226 -11.64 4.02 1.56
C GLU A 226 -10.69 3.87 0.36
N LEU A 227 -10.13 2.67 0.18
CA LEU A 227 -9.23 2.39 -0.93
C LEU A 227 -9.95 2.47 -2.29
N SER A 228 -11.15 1.91 -2.42
CA SER A 228 -11.90 1.92 -3.68
C SER A 228 -12.42 3.31 -4.04
N GLU A 229 -12.89 4.08 -3.07
CA GLU A 229 -13.54 5.38 -3.33
C GLU A 229 -12.57 6.55 -3.42
N ILE A 230 -11.37 6.44 -2.84
CA ILE A 230 -10.40 7.57 -2.80
C ILE A 230 -9.15 7.26 -3.60
N CYS A 231 -8.62 6.05 -3.45
CA CYS A 231 -7.29 5.69 -3.94
C CYS A 231 -7.31 4.86 -5.23
N ALA A 232 -8.48 4.50 -5.76
CA ALA A 232 -8.58 3.70 -6.97
C ALA A 232 -7.90 4.37 -8.17
N VAL A 233 -7.23 3.55 -8.99
CA VAL A 233 -6.49 4.00 -10.18
C VAL A 233 -7.31 4.91 -11.10
N PRO A 234 -8.58 4.61 -11.43
CA PRO A 234 -9.38 5.48 -12.32
C PRO A 234 -9.58 6.89 -11.75
N LEU A 235 -9.66 7.02 -10.42
CA LEU A 235 -9.80 8.30 -9.72
C LEU A 235 -8.48 9.07 -9.61
N GLN A 236 -7.36 8.45 -9.98
CA GLN A 236 -6.02 9.05 -9.95
C GLN A 236 -5.45 9.29 -11.37
N ILE A 237 -6.26 9.16 -12.42
CA ILE A 237 -5.84 9.44 -13.80
C ILE A 237 -5.38 10.90 -13.96
N VAL A 238 -6.12 11.86 -13.40
CA VAL A 238 -5.81 13.29 -13.44
C VAL A 238 -5.20 13.73 -12.11
N SER A 239 -3.97 14.27 -12.16
CA SER A 239 -3.30 14.74 -10.94
C SER A 239 -3.64 16.20 -10.63
N PRO A 240 -3.91 16.54 -9.35
CA PRO A 240 -4.08 17.92 -8.92
C PRO A 240 -2.77 18.72 -8.92
N GLN A 241 -1.60 18.08 -9.06
CA GLN A 241 -0.31 18.77 -9.08
C GLN A 241 -0.16 19.68 -10.32
N SER A 242 -0.65 19.22 -11.46
CA SER A 242 -0.49 19.90 -12.75
C SER A 242 -1.80 20.07 -13.52
N ASN A 243 -2.93 19.64 -12.94
CA ASN A 243 -4.26 19.61 -13.57
C ASN A 243 -4.26 18.92 -14.94
N LYS A 244 -3.46 17.85 -15.06
CA LYS A 244 -3.24 17.09 -16.29
C LYS A 244 -3.29 15.59 -16.00
N PRO A 245 -3.64 14.75 -17.00
CA PRO A 245 -3.55 13.32 -16.85
C PRO A 245 -2.10 12.88 -16.66
N VAL A 246 -1.87 11.96 -15.72
CA VAL A 246 -0.55 11.35 -15.44
C VAL A 246 -0.42 9.99 -16.13
N MET A 247 -1.55 9.37 -16.46
CA MET A 247 -1.62 8.11 -17.19
C MET A 247 -1.99 8.38 -18.64
N GLY A 248 -1.39 7.62 -19.55
CA GLY A 248 -1.62 7.76 -20.98
C GLY A 248 -1.20 6.50 -21.74
N ILE A 249 -1.42 6.52 -23.05
CA ILE A 249 -0.98 5.46 -23.95
C ILE A 249 0.53 5.63 -24.17
N VAL A 250 1.29 4.56 -23.93
CA VAL A 250 2.76 4.58 -23.99
C VAL A 250 3.29 3.41 -24.83
N GLN A 251 4.58 3.47 -25.18
CA GLN A 251 5.32 2.40 -25.85
C GLN A 251 4.67 1.92 -27.15
N ASP A 252 4.47 0.61 -27.29
CA ASP A 252 4.02 -0.03 -28.53
C ASP A 252 2.64 0.46 -28.97
N THR A 253 1.71 0.63 -28.02
CA THR A 253 0.37 1.14 -28.33
C THR A 253 0.43 2.56 -28.88
N LEU A 254 1.32 3.41 -28.36
CA LEU A 254 1.48 4.78 -28.86
C LEU A 254 2.05 4.80 -30.29
N CYS A 255 3.05 3.95 -30.56
CA CYS A 255 3.61 3.79 -31.91
C CYS A 255 2.59 3.19 -32.89
N GLY A 256 1.85 2.18 -32.43
CA GLY A 256 0.82 1.46 -33.18
C GLY A 256 -0.33 2.38 -33.59
N VAL A 257 -0.86 3.17 -32.65
CA VAL A 257 -1.93 4.15 -32.93
C VAL A 257 -1.48 5.13 -34.01
N ARG A 258 -0.28 5.72 -33.91
CA ARG A 258 0.22 6.64 -34.94
C ARG A 258 0.26 5.99 -36.33
N LYS A 259 0.74 4.75 -36.42
CA LYS A 259 0.81 4.03 -37.70
C LYS A 259 -0.58 3.71 -38.23
N MET A 260 -1.48 3.22 -37.38
CA MET A 260 -2.85 2.82 -37.74
C MET A 260 -3.70 3.99 -38.23
N THR A 261 -3.51 5.20 -37.69
CA THR A 261 -4.34 6.38 -38.03
C THR A 261 -3.87 7.17 -39.25
N LEU A 262 -2.87 6.69 -40.01
CA LEU A 262 -2.43 7.35 -41.25
C LEU A 262 -3.46 7.14 -42.37
N ARG A 263 -3.61 8.15 -43.24
CA ARG A 263 -4.57 8.11 -44.37
C ARG A 263 -4.31 6.98 -45.37
N ASP A 264 -3.06 6.55 -45.48
CA ASP A 264 -2.63 5.54 -46.44
C ASP A 264 -2.82 4.10 -45.92
N ILE A 265 -3.32 3.93 -44.69
CA ILE A 265 -3.56 2.62 -44.08
C ILE A 265 -5.01 2.20 -44.31
N PHE A 266 -5.18 1.13 -45.06
CA PHE A 266 -6.45 0.44 -45.25
C PHE A 266 -6.37 -0.93 -44.56
N ILE A 267 -7.48 -1.36 -43.97
CA ILE A 267 -7.60 -2.62 -43.22
C ILE A 267 -8.60 -3.50 -43.95
N GLU A 268 -8.21 -4.74 -44.24
CA GLU A 268 -9.07 -5.70 -44.93
C GLU A 268 -10.23 -6.15 -44.03
N TYR A 269 -11.34 -6.56 -44.64
CA TYR A 269 -12.60 -6.82 -43.95
C TYR A 269 -12.48 -7.92 -42.87
N ASP A 270 -11.69 -8.95 -43.13
CA ASP A 270 -11.39 -10.02 -42.18
C ASP A 270 -10.63 -9.51 -40.94
N GLN A 271 -9.68 -8.59 -41.13
CA GLN A 271 -8.97 -7.94 -40.03
C GLN A 271 -9.87 -7.00 -39.23
N VAL A 272 -10.76 -6.25 -39.91
CA VAL A 272 -11.75 -5.40 -39.25
C VAL A 272 -12.65 -6.22 -38.33
N MET A 273 -13.16 -7.37 -38.80
CA MET A 273 -13.98 -8.25 -37.95
C MET A 273 -13.26 -8.66 -36.67
N ASN A 274 -11.98 -9.06 -36.79
CA ASN A 274 -11.18 -9.44 -35.63
C ASN A 274 -10.96 -8.25 -34.68
N MET A 275 -10.67 -7.06 -35.22
CA MET A 275 -10.47 -5.85 -34.40
C MET A 275 -11.74 -5.42 -33.65
N LEU A 276 -12.90 -5.46 -34.30
CA LEU A 276 -14.18 -5.14 -33.66
C LEU A 276 -14.48 -6.10 -32.51
N TYR A 277 -14.17 -7.39 -32.67
CA TYR A 277 -14.36 -8.40 -31.63
C TYR A 277 -13.49 -8.18 -30.38
N TRP A 278 -12.35 -7.50 -30.51
CA TRP A 278 -11.49 -7.14 -29.37
C TRP A 278 -12.05 -6.01 -28.50
N ILE A 279 -13.07 -5.27 -28.97
CA ILE A 279 -13.69 -4.17 -28.22
C ILE A 279 -14.79 -4.76 -27.31
N PRO A 280 -14.63 -4.77 -25.98
CA PRO A 280 -15.59 -5.41 -25.08
C PRO A 280 -16.99 -4.76 -25.12
N ASP A 281 -17.04 -3.44 -25.33
CA ASP A 281 -18.27 -2.64 -25.35
C ASP A 281 -18.82 -2.42 -26.77
N TRP A 282 -18.47 -3.26 -27.74
CA TRP A 282 -18.94 -3.13 -29.12
C TRP A 282 -20.44 -3.43 -29.24
N ASP A 283 -21.15 -2.64 -30.04
CA ASP A 283 -22.60 -2.72 -30.25
C ASP A 283 -23.05 -3.83 -31.21
N GLY A 284 -22.10 -4.57 -31.79
CA GLY A 284 -22.37 -5.62 -32.77
C GLY A 284 -22.66 -5.10 -34.18
N VAL A 285 -22.55 -3.79 -34.42
CA VAL A 285 -22.78 -3.17 -35.73
C VAL A 285 -21.44 -2.93 -36.42
N ILE A 286 -21.27 -3.51 -37.60
CA ILE A 286 -20.07 -3.30 -38.42
C ILE A 286 -20.15 -1.89 -39.03
N PRO A 287 -19.12 -1.03 -38.86
CA PRO A 287 -19.09 0.29 -39.47
C PRO A 287 -19.20 0.22 -41.01
N PRO A 288 -19.83 1.22 -41.65
CA PRO A 288 -20.06 1.24 -43.10
C PRO A 288 -18.79 1.47 -43.92
#